data_AF-A0A2S5MCG2-F1
#
_entry.id   AF-A0A2S5MCG2-F1
#
_cell.length_a   1.000
_cell.length_b   1.000
_cell.length_c   1.000
_cell.angle_alpha   90.00
_cell.angle_beta   90.00
_cell.angle_gamma   90.00
#
_symmetry.space_group_name_H-M   'P 1'
#
loop_
_entity.id
_entity.type
_entity.pdbx_description
1 polymer ?
#
loop_
_entity_poly.entity_id
_entity_poly.type
_entity_poly.pdbx_seq_one_letter_code
_entity_poly.pdbx_strand_id
1 'polypeptide(L)'
;MISRICHGFFSASTSLYLIATAIFLQLFNEAVGFSGLLPSMHWIYMGLGFLAILPLLSNKHLSAFHIPNNTYIIVAVGILALMPLLFDMPFSINAIITLLVNLSFGFLCVCLGAHLVAKLGAEKLLITISWFALVGGLLVVFVELLKYLSHILLRAQWFGGEGDMFAYATQVHCSFYILTMATIGLLYLYAKHNLTITLFFLLLLPLLSAPIVLGSNDVWVYLLAMTLLAIVMQINAIKQRTGSINIRSLVRVALLLLPLYFVLSWLISWLCGDVLGLAPVLANDVVSTMQFESGIQFAGASVSLLLLSGLALWMRQYSVHLFSLEAWVFVVVFSTLLISSVLNFPLALGSFMGLLSFMLGIFQRKV
;
A
#
# COMPACT_ATOMS: atom_id res chain seq x y z
N MET A 1 36.26 -17.09 3.35
CA MET A 1 34.92 -17.39 2.81
C MET A 1 33.82 -16.71 3.63
N ILE A 2 33.76 -16.93 4.95
CA ILE A 2 32.76 -16.33 5.86
C ILE A 2 32.70 -14.80 5.76
N SER A 3 33.85 -14.11 5.74
CA SER A 3 33.90 -12.64 5.62
C SER A 3 33.26 -12.08 4.35
N ARG A 4 33.36 -12.79 3.21
CA ARG A 4 32.71 -12.40 1.94
C ARG A 4 31.20 -12.58 2.02
N ILE A 5 30.74 -13.68 2.62
CA ILE A 5 29.31 -13.94 2.83
C ILE A 5 28.71 -12.86 3.73
N CYS A 6 29.35 -12.58 4.87
CA CYS A 6 28.93 -11.49 5.75
C CYS A 6 28.87 -10.15 5.00
N HIS A 7 29.91 -9.80 4.23
CA HIS A 7 29.91 -8.54 3.48
C HIS A 7 28.74 -8.44 2.47
N GLY A 8 28.33 -9.56 1.87
CA GLY A 8 27.14 -9.61 1.01
C GLY A 8 25.85 -9.34 1.78
N PHE A 9 25.67 -9.97 2.95
CA PHE A 9 24.47 -9.78 3.79
C PHE A 9 24.35 -8.37 4.38
N PHE A 10 25.47 -7.73 4.72
CA PHE A 10 25.50 -6.35 5.22
C PHE A 10 25.43 -5.29 4.12
N SER A 11 25.22 -5.67 2.85
CA SER A 11 25.13 -4.71 1.75
C SER A 11 23.76 -4.02 1.71
N ALA A 12 23.75 -2.72 1.37
CA ALA A 12 22.51 -1.95 1.23
C ALA A 12 21.58 -2.52 0.14
N SER A 13 22.15 -3.06 -0.95
CA SER A 13 21.36 -3.70 -2.02
C SER A 13 20.67 -4.97 -1.52
N THR A 14 21.36 -5.82 -0.75
CA THR A 14 20.77 -7.04 -0.18
C THR A 14 19.62 -6.70 0.76
N SER A 15 19.84 -5.70 1.62
CA SER A 15 18.79 -5.20 2.53
C SER A 15 17.58 -4.66 1.77
N LEU A 16 17.78 -3.90 0.67
CA LEU A 16 16.70 -3.46 -0.19
C LEU A 16 15.89 -4.63 -0.77
N TYR A 17 16.55 -5.66 -1.30
CA TYR A 17 15.84 -6.83 -1.82
C TYR A 17 15.11 -7.60 -0.72
N LEU A 18 15.71 -7.73 0.47
CA LEU A 18 15.08 -8.40 1.61
C LEU A 18 13.82 -7.65 2.08
N ILE A 19 13.88 -6.33 2.26
CA ILE A 19 12.71 -5.55 2.68
C ILE A 19 11.63 -5.51 1.59
N ALA A 20 12.01 -5.40 0.32
CA ALA A 20 11.06 -5.45 -0.80
C ALA A 20 10.37 -6.83 -0.89
N THR A 21 11.11 -7.91 -0.65
CA THR A 21 10.56 -9.28 -0.59
C THR A 21 9.65 -9.45 0.63
N ALA A 22 10.02 -8.91 1.79
CA ALA A 22 9.20 -8.94 2.99
C ALA A 22 7.86 -8.23 2.77
N ILE A 23 7.89 -7.01 2.22
CA ILE A 23 6.68 -6.25 1.87
C ILE A 23 5.84 -7.07 0.88
N PHE A 24 6.44 -7.57 -0.20
CA PHE A 24 5.74 -8.40 -1.18
C PHE A 24 5.07 -9.63 -0.57
N LEU A 25 5.77 -10.39 0.27
CA LEU A 25 5.23 -11.61 0.89
C LEU A 25 4.11 -11.30 1.86
N GLN A 26 4.24 -10.23 2.62
CA GLN A 26 3.20 -9.77 3.54
C GLN A 26 1.92 -9.44 2.77
N LEU A 27 2.04 -8.61 1.74
CA LEU A 27 0.94 -8.25 0.86
C LEU A 27 0.31 -9.51 0.23
N PHE A 28 1.12 -10.37 -0.37
CA PHE A 28 0.62 -11.59 -1.01
C PHE A 28 -0.11 -12.50 -0.02
N ASN A 29 0.40 -12.68 1.20
CA ASN A 29 -0.22 -13.52 2.22
C ASN A 29 -1.62 -13.00 2.60
N GLU A 30 -1.77 -11.68 2.72
CA GLU A 30 -3.07 -11.06 3.05
C GLU A 30 -4.07 -11.18 1.90
N ALA A 31 -3.66 -10.95 0.66
CA ALA A 31 -4.53 -11.11 -0.50
C ALA A 31 -5.01 -12.55 -0.70
N VAL A 32 -4.13 -13.53 -0.53
CA VAL A 32 -4.50 -14.92 -0.81
C VAL A 32 -5.22 -15.59 0.36
N GLY A 33 -5.18 -15.00 1.56
CA GLY A 33 -5.92 -15.53 2.71
C GLY A 33 -5.40 -16.92 3.11
N PHE A 34 -4.10 -17.17 2.96
CA PHE A 34 -3.46 -18.45 3.30
C PHE A 34 -3.36 -18.71 4.83
N SER A 35 -4.17 -18.01 5.63
CA SER A 35 -4.15 -18.07 7.10
C SER A 35 -4.25 -19.51 7.64
N GLY A 36 -4.95 -20.41 6.94
CA GLY A 36 -5.09 -21.81 7.33
C GLY A 36 -3.94 -22.75 6.94
N LEU A 37 -3.20 -22.45 5.87
CA LEU A 37 -2.18 -23.38 5.35
C LEU A 37 -0.79 -23.15 5.95
N LEU A 38 -0.45 -21.88 6.25
CA LEU A 38 0.89 -21.52 6.72
C LEU A 38 0.83 -20.38 7.76
N PRO A 39 0.49 -20.68 9.03
CA PRO A 39 0.68 -19.74 10.15
C PRO A 39 2.11 -19.17 10.22
N SER A 40 3.06 -19.88 9.59
CA SER A 40 4.47 -19.53 9.46
C SER A 40 4.78 -18.35 8.53
N MET A 41 3.89 -17.94 7.61
CA MET A 41 4.21 -16.87 6.64
C MET A 41 4.47 -15.52 7.32
N HIS A 42 3.76 -15.23 8.43
CA HIS A 42 3.99 -14.03 9.24
C HIS A 42 5.43 -13.95 9.77
N TRP A 43 5.96 -15.09 10.23
CA TRP A 43 7.31 -15.19 10.73
C TRP A 43 8.36 -15.07 9.61
N ILE A 44 8.04 -15.53 8.40
CA ILE A 44 8.96 -15.45 7.25
C ILE A 44 9.19 -13.99 6.85
N TYR A 45 8.13 -13.22 6.57
CA TYR A 45 8.35 -11.83 6.15
C TYR A 45 8.87 -10.96 7.31
N MET A 46 8.48 -11.24 8.56
CA MET A 46 9.05 -10.56 9.72
C MET A 46 10.55 -10.87 9.86
N GLY A 47 10.93 -12.14 9.69
CA GLY A 47 12.33 -12.57 9.67
C GLY A 47 13.12 -11.89 8.55
N LEU A 48 12.57 -11.78 7.35
CA LEU A 48 13.18 -11.04 6.24
C LEU A 48 13.32 -9.55 6.56
N GLY A 49 12.33 -8.94 7.22
CA GLY A 49 12.40 -7.56 7.70
C GLY A 49 13.54 -7.35 8.71
N PHE A 50 13.69 -8.25 9.69
CA PHE A 50 14.81 -8.21 10.63
C PHE A 50 16.17 -8.45 9.95
N LEU A 51 16.25 -9.36 9.00
CA LEU A 51 17.46 -9.56 8.20
C LEU A 51 17.80 -8.33 7.36
N ALA A 52 16.80 -7.59 6.86
CA ALA A 52 17.01 -6.35 6.14
C ALA A 52 17.61 -5.24 7.03
N ILE A 53 17.42 -5.30 8.35
CA ILE A 53 17.96 -4.33 9.32
C ILE A 53 19.44 -4.57 9.63
N LEU A 54 20.00 -5.74 9.32
CA LEU A 54 21.40 -6.09 9.63
C LEU A 54 22.45 -5.03 9.27
N PRO A 55 22.38 -4.31 8.12
CA PRO A 55 23.35 -3.24 7.81
C PRO A 55 23.43 -2.14 8.89
N LEU A 56 22.32 -1.86 9.58
CA LEU A 56 22.28 -0.85 10.66
C LEU A 56 23.05 -1.29 11.90
N LEU A 57 23.17 -2.61 12.14
CA LEU A 57 23.87 -3.18 13.30
C LEU A 57 25.39 -3.29 13.09
N SER A 58 25.92 -2.89 11.92
CA SER A 58 27.35 -2.89 11.68
C SER A 58 28.05 -1.85 12.56
N ASN A 59 29.16 -2.20 13.21
CA ASN A 59 29.95 -1.29 14.05
C ASN A 59 30.33 0.03 13.35
N LYS A 60 30.56 -0.02 12.02
CA LYS A 60 30.84 1.18 11.21
C LYS A 60 29.66 2.15 11.14
N HIS A 61 28.44 1.65 11.22
CA HIS A 61 27.22 2.47 11.20
C HIS A 61 26.84 2.94 12.59
N LEU A 62 26.99 2.10 13.62
CA LEU A 62 26.64 2.46 15.00
C LEU A 62 27.40 3.71 15.48
N SER A 63 28.66 3.90 15.07
CA SER A 63 29.45 5.09 15.45
C SER A 63 29.00 6.38 14.76
N ALA A 64 28.28 6.29 13.65
CA ALA A 64 27.80 7.43 12.85
C ALA A 64 26.27 7.45 12.73
N PHE A 65 25.57 6.73 13.62
CA PHE A 65 24.13 6.56 13.52
C PHE A 65 23.41 7.84 13.92
N HIS A 66 22.76 8.48 12.94
CA HIS A 66 21.88 9.61 13.17
C HIS A 66 20.43 9.15 13.08
N ILE A 67 19.66 9.41 14.12
CA ILE A 67 18.23 9.06 14.17
C ILE A 67 17.47 10.00 13.24
N PRO A 68 16.70 9.49 12.25
CA PRO A 68 15.90 10.33 11.37
C PRO A 68 14.87 11.17 12.11
N ASN A 69 14.71 12.47 11.80
CA ASN A 69 13.67 13.30 12.44
C ASN A 69 12.26 12.73 12.27
N ASN A 70 11.99 12.00 11.18
CA ASN A 70 10.69 11.38 10.96
C ASN A 70 10.38 10.23 11.95
N THR A 71 11.38 9.71 12.70
CA THR A 71 11.10 8.72 13.75
C THR A 71 10.27 9.30 14.90
N TYR A 72 10.33 10.62 15.14
CA TYR A 72 9.53 11.26 16.18
C TYR A 72 8.02 11.10 15.92
N ILE A 73 7.61 10.93 14.66
CA ILE A 73 6.21 10.63 14.32
C ILE A 73 5.81 9.26 14.88
N ILE A 74 6.67 8.24 14.73
CA ILE A 74 6.39 6.89 15.25
C ILE A 74 6.35 6.91 16.78
N VAL A 75 7.27 7.66 17.42
CA VAL A 75 7.25 7.82 18.88
C VAL A 75 5.98 8.53 19.33
N ALA A 76 5.57 9.61 18.66
CA ALA A 76 4.34 10.33 18.97
C ALA A 76 3.09 9.44 18.81
N VAL A 77 3.01 8.68 17.71
CA VAL A 77 1.94 7.68 17.51
C VAL A 77 1.96 6.64 18.60
N GLY A 78 3.14 6.18 19.03
CA GLY A 78 3.28 5.24 20.13
C GLY A 78 2.79 5.79 21.47
N ILE A 79 3.12 7.03 21.80
CA ILE A 79 2.62 7.71 23.00
C ILE A 79 1.09 7.84 22.95
N LEU A 80 0.54 8.27 21.80
CA LEU A 80 -0.91 8.40 21.61
C LEU A 80 -1.61 7.05 21.74
N ALA A 81 -1.05 6.00 21.14
CA ALA A 81 -1.61 4.65 21.20
C ALA A 81 -1.49 4.02 22.60
N LEU A 82 -0.61 4.52 23.47
CA LEU A 82 -0.52 4.15 24.88
C LEU A 82 -1.42 5.02 25.78
N MET A 83 -1.98 6.14 25.30
CA MET A 83 -2.88 6.97 26.12
C MET A 83 -4.08 6.21 26.69
N PRO A 84 -4.74 5.27 25.99
CA PRO A 84 -5.83 4.50 26.58
C PRO A 84 -5.43 3.72 27.84
N LEU A 85 -4.15 3.32 27.96
CA LEU A 85 -3.60 2.70 29.17
C LEU A 85 -3.60 3.68 30.36
N LEU A 86 -3.39 4.98 30.10
CA LEU A 86 -3.41 6.03 31.12
C LEU A 86 -4.84 6.39 31.58
N PHE A 87 -5.86 6.01 30.81
CA PHE A 87 -7.27 6.29 31.09
C PHE A 87 -8.06 5.06 31.57
N ASP A 88 -7.37 4.02 32.06
CA ASP A 88 -7.96 2.75 32.52
C ASP A 88 -8.93 2.12 31.50
N MET A 89 -8.69 2.32 30.20
CA MET A 89 -9.47 1.61 29.19
C MET A 89 -9.05 0.13 29.17
N PRO A 90 -10.00 -0.81 29.08
CA PRO A 90 -9.70 -2.25 29.11
C PRO A 90 -9.00 -2.67 27.82
N PHE A 91 -7.67 -2.64 27.82
CA PHE A 91 -6.84 -3.22 26.77
C PHE A 91 -6.31 -4.59 27.19
N SER A 92 -6.27 -5.53 26.24
CA SER A 92 -5.56 -6.79 26.48
C SER A 92 -4.04 -6.53 26.47
N ILE A 93 -3.31 -7.17 27.39
CA ILE A 93 -1.84 -7.10 27.43
C ILE A 93 -1.24 -7.52 26.08
N ASN A 94 -1.86 -8.50 25.41
CA ASN A 94 -1.46 -8.94 24.08
C ASN A 94 -1.53 -7.81 23.04
N ALA A 95 -2.60 -7.00 23.05
CA ALA A 95 -2.72 -5.86 22.14
C ALA A 95 -1.62 -4.81 22.37
N ILE A 96 -1.26 -4.56 23.63
CA ILE A 96 -0.18 -3.62 23.97
C ILE A 96 1.17 -4.15 23.49
N ILE A 97 1.47 -5.43 23.74
CA ILE A 97 2.71 -6.05 23.28
C ILE A 97 2.80 -6.00 21.76
N THR A 98 1.74 -6.39 21.05
CA THR A 98 1.68 -6.34 19.58
C THR A 98 1.90 -4.92 19.06
N LEU A 99 1.25 -3.92 19.67
CA LEU A 99 1.44 -2.52 19.34
C LEU A 99 2.90 -2.08 19.53
N LEU A 100 3.52 -2.39 20.67
CA LEU A 100 4.91 -2.03 20.96
C LEU A 100 5.90 -2.71 20.00
N VAL A 101 5.67 -3.98 19.66
CA VAL A 101 6.48 -4.70 18.66
C VAL A 101 6.36 -4.03 17.30
N ASN A 102 5.14 -3.72 16.86
CA ASN A 102 4.89 -3.06 15.58
C ASN A 102 5.50 -1.65 15.52
N LEU A 103 5.41 -0.87 16.61
CA LEU A 103 6.03 0.46 16.71
C LEU A 103 7.56 0.39 16.70
N SER A 104 8.13 -0.58 17.40
CA SER A 104 9.58 -0.81 17.41
C SER A 104 10.07 -1.22 16.01
N PHE A 105 9.34 -2.11 15.35
CA PHE A 105 9.62 -2.49 13.97
C PHE A 105 9.49 -1.30 13.02
N GLY A 106 8.43 -0.50 13.15
CA GLY A 106 8.25 0.74 12.40
C GLY A 106 9.42 1.71 12.60
N PHE A 107 9.87 1.94 13.83
CA PHE A 107 11.04 2.76 14.12
C PHE A 107 12.30 2.27 13.38
N LEU A 108 12.55 0.96 13.39
CA LEU A 108 13.67 0.35 12.67
C LEU A 108 13.51 0.51 11.15
N CYS A 109 12.30 0.38 10.62
CA CYS A 109 11.99 0.61 9.21
C CYS A 109 12.24 2.06 8.78
N VAL A 110 11.90 3.07 9.61
CA VAL A 110 12.24 4.48 9.33
C VAL A 110 13.76 4.65 9.24
N CYS A 111 14.49 4.13 10.22
CA CYS A 111 15.95 4.18 10.26
C CYS A 111 16.57 3.50 9.02
N LEU A 112 16.01 2.35 8.63
CA LEU A 112 16.46 1.60 7.47
C LEU A 112 16.20 2.36 6.17
N GLY A 113 15.00 2.93 5.99
CA GLY A 113 14.64 3.72 4.82
C GLY A 113 15.59 4.91 4.62
N ALA A 114 15.85 5.66 5.70
CA ALA A 114 16.78 6.79 5.66
C ALA A 114 18.22 6.35 5.31
N HIS A 115 18.68 5.26 5.91
CA HIS A 115 19.98 4.68 5.63
C HIS A 115 20.11 4.25 4.16
N LEU A 116 19.11 3.52 3.63
CA LEU A 116 19.14 3.05 2.25
C LEU A 116 19.07 4.22 1.26
N VAL A 117 18.32 5.29 1.55
CA VAL A 117 18.29 6.48 0.68
C VAL A 117 19.65 7.15 0.64
N ALA A 118 20.33 7.28 1.78
CA ALA A 118 21.67 7.86 1.83
C ALA A 118 22.70 7.06 1.00
N LYS A 119 22.51 5.73 0.88
CA LYS A 119 23.44 4.84 0.16
C LYS A 119 23.09 4.60 -1.31
N LEU A 120 21.80 4.46 -1.63
CA LEU A 120 21.32 4.01 -2.95
C LEU A 120 20.57 5.11 -3.72
N GLY A 121 20.12 6.16 -3.03
CA GLY A 121 19.22 7.17 -3.58
C GLY A 121 17.75 6.72 -3.58
N ALA A 122 16.84 7.68 -3.37
CA ALA A 122 15.40 7.42 -3.31
C ALA A 122 14.84 6.85 -4.62
N GLU A 123 15.37 7.28 -5.77
CA GLU A 123 14.92 6.79 -7.07
C GLU A 123 15.09 5.29 -7.23
N LYS A 124 16.30 4.76 -6.94
CA LYS A 124 16.58 3.32 -7.06
C LYS A 124 15.72 2.50 -6.10
N LEU A 125 15.57 2.97 -4.87
CA LEU A 125 14.67 2.38 -3.87
C LEU A 125 13.25 2.25 -4.39
N LEU A 126 12.65 3.35 -4.84
CA LEU A 126 11.27 3.36 -5.31
C LEU A 126 11.09 2.56 -6.59
N ILE A 127 12.07 2.54 -7.51
CA ILE A 127 12.02 1.67 -8.69
C ILE A 127 11.95 0.20 -8.24
N THR A 128 12.82 -0.23 -7.32
CA THR A 128 12.82 -1.61 -6.81
C THR A 128 11.50 -1.94 -6.12
N ILE A 129 11.02 -1.10 -5.21
CA ILE A 129 9.76 -1.32 -4.49
C ILE A 129 8.58 -1.36 -5.46
N SER A 130 8.55 -0.49 -6.47
CA SER A 130 7.49 -0.46 -7.48
C SER A 130 7.44 -1.74 -8.30
N TRP A 131 8.59 -2.33 -8.65
CA TRP A 131 8.65 -3.63 -9.32
C TRP A 131 8.10 -4.75 -8.44
N PHE A 132 8.48 -4.80 -7.17
CA PHE A 132 7.96 -5.81 -6.24
C PHE A 132 6.45 -5.65 -5.99
N ALA A 133 5.97 -4.42 -5.84
CA ALA A 133 4.55 -4.12 -5.72
C ALA A 133 3.78 -4.56 -6.98
N LEU A 134 4.32 -4.28 -8.17
CA LEU A 134 3.72 -4.68 -9.45
C LEU A 134 3.64 -6.20 -9.60
N VAL A 135 4.73 -6.93 -9.32
CA VAL A 135 4.72 -8.41 -9.34
C VAL A 135 3.74 -8.96 -8.32
N GLY A 136 3.68 -8.37 -7.12
CA GLY A 136 2.69 -8.67 -6.08
C GLY A 136 1.27 -8.53 -6.59
N GLY A 137 0.92 -7.37 -7.14
CA GLY A 137 -0.41 -7.12 -7.70
C GLY A 137 -0.78 -8.09 -8.80
N LEU A 138 0.13 -8.38 -9.74
CA LEU A 138 -0.13 -9.34 -10.83
C LEU A 138 -0.36 -10.76 -10.31
N LEU A 139 0.38 -11.19 -9.28
CA LEU A 139 0.14 -12.49 -8.65
C LEU A 139 -1.22 -12.52 -7.92
N VAL A 140 -1.63 -11.42 -7.29
CA VAL A 140 -2.98 -11.30 -6.72
C VAL A 140 -4.04 -11.42 -7.82
N VAL A 141 -3.90 -10.69 -8.94
CA VAL A 141 -4.81 -10.84 -10.09
C VAL A 141 -4.89 -12.30 -10.55
N PHE A 142 -3.74 -12.97 -10.67
CA PHE A 142 -3.69 -14.37 -11.09
C PHE A 142 -4.40 -15.30 -10.12
N VAL A 143 -4.19 -15.14 -8.81
CA VAL A 143 -4.85 -15.95 -7.78
C VAL A 143 -6.36 -15.70 -7.77
N GLU A 144 -6.80 -14.45 -7.86
CA GLU A 144 -8.23 -14.12 -7.92
C GLU A 144 -8.89 -14.68 -9.18
N LEU A 145 -8.21 -14.64 -10.33
CA LEU A 145 -8.67 -15.30 -11.54
C LEU A 145 -8.79 -16.82 -11.37
N LEU A 146 -7.82 -17.47 -10.71
CA LEU A 146 -7.89 -18.89 -10.42
C LEU A 146 -9.05 -19.25 -9.49
N LYS A 147 -9.28 -18.46 -8.43
CA LYS A 147 -10.43 -18.64 -7.53
C LYS A 147 -11.73 -18.52 -8.32
N TYR A 148 -11.85 -17.49 -9.14
CA TYR A 148 -13.02 -17.27 -9.99
C TYR A 148 -13.26 -18.43 -10.95
N LEU A 149 -12.23 -18.88 -11.68
CA LEU A 149 -12.33 -20.04 -12.57
C LEU A 149 -12.67 -21.33 -11.83
N SER A 150 -12.10 -21.54 -10.63
CA SER A 150 -12.39 -22.73 -9.81
C SER A 150 -13.87 -22.76 -9.38
N HIS A 151 -14.43 -21.60 -9.03
CA HIS A 151 -15.83 -21.48 -8.65
C HIS A 151 -16.76 -21.82 -9.82
N ILE A 152 -16.46 -21.31 -11.02
CA ILE A 152 -17.24 -21.58 -12.24
C ILE A 152 -17.12 -23.04 -12.69
N LEU A 153 -15.90 -23.54 -12.82
CA LEU A 153 -15.63 -24.83 -13.47
C LEU A 153 -15.91 -26.02 -12.57
N LEU A 154 -15.56 -25.90 -11.28
CA LEU A 154 -15.59 -27.05 -10.37
C LEU A 154 -16.81 -27.02 -9.43
N ARG A 155 -17.53 -25.88 -9.34
CA ARG A 155 -18.50 -25.60 -8.26
C ARG A 155 -17.96 -25.97 -6.87
N ALA A 156 -16.63 -25.96 -6.74
CA ALA A 156 -15.97 -26.52 -5.59
C ALA A 156 -15.51 -25.36 -4.71
N GLN A 157 -15.96 -25.35 -3.45
CA GLN A 157 -15.59 -24.37 -2.42
C GLN A 157 -14.17 -24.65 -1.89
N TRP A 158 -13.17 -24.73 -2.79
CA TRP A 158 -11.78 -25.05 -2.42
C TRP A 158 -11.14 -23.98 -1.52
N PHE A 159 -11.69 -22.77 -1.49
CA PHE A 159 -11.19 -21.66 -0.70
C PHE A 159 -12.28 -21.15 0.26
N GLY A 160 -12.41 -21.80 1.41
CA GLY A 160 -13.26 -21.36 2.51
C GLY A 160 -14.72 -21.81 2.38
N GLY A 161 -15.21 -22.58 3.36
CA GLY A 161 -16.64 -22.84 3.49
C GLY A 161 -17.41 -21.56 3.81
N GLU A 162 -18.71 -21.56 3.55
CA GLU A 162 -19.68 -20.46 3.73
C GLU A 162 -19.69 -19.79 5.13
N GLY A 163 -18.94 -20.31 6.10
CA GLY A 163 -18.98 -19.91 7.50
C GLY A 163 -18.25 -18.62 7.88
N ASP A 164 -17.48 -17.99 6.98
CA ASP A 164 -16.65 -16.83 7.36
C ASP A 164 -16.69 -15.70 6.32
N MET A 165 -17.90 -15.21 6.01
CA MET A 165 -18.16 -14.02 5.20
C MET A 165 -17.27 -12.82 5.61
N PHE A 166 -16.97 -12.69 6.91
CA PHE A 166 -16.07 -11.67 7.43
C PHE A 166 -14.61 -11.85 6.96
N ALA A 167 -14.10 -13.09 6.95
CA ALA A 167 -12.77 -13.38 6.44
C ALA A 167 -12.67 -13.12 4.93
N TYR A 168 -13.72 -13.44 4.18
CA TYR A 168 -13.80 -13.13 2.75
C TYR A 168 -13.81 -11.62 2.48
N ALA A 169 -14.64 -10.86 3.18
CA ALA A 169 -14.67 -9.40 3.04
C ALA A 169 -13.30 -8.78 3.36
N THR A 170 -12.67 -9.19 4.47
CA THR A 170 -11.33 -8.71 4.85
C THR A 170 -10.29 -9.01 3.78
N GLN A 171 -10.32 -10.22 3.21
CA GLN A 171 -9.43 -10.64 2.14
C GLN A 171 -9.60 -9.79 0.87
N VAL A 172 -10.85 -9.56 0.48
CA VAL A 172 -11.20 -8.74 -0.68
C VAL A 172 -10.67 -7.32 -0.50
N HIS A 173 -10.80 -6.73 0.69
CA HIS A 173 -10.22 -5.42 1.01
C HIS A 173 -8.67 -5.38 0.93
N CYS A 174 -7.98 -6.38 1.47
CA CYS A 174 -6.52 -6.49 1.36
C CYS A 174 -6.06 -6.58 -0.10
N SER A 175 -6.76 -7.37 -0.93
CA SER A 175 -6.47 -7.49 -2.35
C SER A 175 -6.54 -6.14 -3.07
N PHE A 176 -7.53 -5.27 -2.77
CA PHE A 176 -7.59 -3.93 -3.40
C PHE A 176 -6.42 -3.03 -3.04
N TYR A 177 -5.99 -3.06 -1.78
CA TYR A 177 -4.84 -2.27 -1.37
C TYR A 177 -3.61 -2.64 -2.19
N ILE A 178 -3.38 -3.94 -2.41
CA ILE A 178 -2.22 -4.45 -3.15
C ILE A 178 -2.32 -4.10 -4.62
N LEU A 179 -3.51 -4.21 -5.21
CA LEU A 179 -3.77 -3.78 -6.58
C LEU A 179 -3.56 -2.27 -6.75
N THR A 180 -3.92 -1.47 -5.73
CA THR A 180 -3.68 -0.03 -5.69
C THR A 180 -2.19 0.27 -5.62
N MET A 181 -1.44 -0.40 -4.74
CA MET A 181 0.02 -0.27 -4.65
C MET A 181 0.73 -0.68 -5.95
N ALA A 182 0.27 -1.75 -6.58
CA ALA A 182 0.76 -2.19 -7.89
C ALA A 182 0.48 -1.15 -8.98
N THR A 183 -0.70 -0.52 -8.95
CA THR A 183 -1.07 0.56 -9.88
C THR A 183 -0.18 1.79 -9.67
N ILE A 184 0.05 2.20 -8.42
CA ILE A 184 0.98 3.30 -8.08
C ILE A 184 2.39 2.98 -8.59
N GLY A 185 2.87 1.76 -8.33
CA GLY A 185 4.17 1.29 -8.81
C GLY A 185 4.27 1.29 -10.33
N LEU A 186 3.22 0.85 -11.04
CA LEU A 186 3.15 0.85 -12.49
C LEU A 186 3.21 2.27 -13.07
N LEU A 187 2.46 3.21 -12.48
CA LEU A 187 2.47 4.63 -12.86
C LEU A 187 3.85 5.25 -12.66
N TYR A 188 4.50 4.98 -11.52
CA TYR A 188 5.83 5.47 -11.22
C TYR A 188 6.88 4.91 -12.17
N LEU A 189 6.87 3.60 -12.44
CA LEU A 189 7.79 2.95 -13.38
C LEU A 189 7.65 3.50 -14.80
N TYR A 190 6.41 3.72 -15.26
CA TYR A 190 6.15 4.36 -16.55
C TYR A 190 6.63 5.81 -16.60
N ALA A 191 6.34 6.60 -15.56
CA ALA A 191 6.77 8.00 -15.47
C ALA A 191 8.30 8.15 -15.44
N LYS A 192 9.02 7.14 -14.93
CA LYS A 192 10.49 7.05 -14.96
C LYS A 192 11.06 6.38 -16.22
N HIS A 193 10.24 6.14 -17.24
CA HIS A 193 10.65 5.51 -18.50
C HIS A 193 11.25 4.09 -18.34
N ASN A 194 10.92 3.37 -17.26
CA ASN A 194 11.32 1.97 -17.09
C ASN A 194 10.38 0.99 -17.83
N LEU A 195 9.25 1.49 -18.35
CA LEU A 195 8.26 0.70 -19.08
C LEU A 195 7.92 1.36 -20.42
N THR A 196 7.73 0.54 -21.44
CA THR A 196 7.14 0.98 -22.71
C THR A 196 5.64 1.21 -22.55
N ILE A 197 5.04 2.05 -23.39
CA ILE A 197 3.60 2.33 -23.34
C ILE A 197 2.76 1.07 -23.56
N THR A 198 3.20 0.17 -24.45
CA THR A 198 2.51 -1.10 -24.73
C THR A 198 2.50 -2.00 -23.50
N LEU A 199 3.65 -2.18 -22.85
CA LEU A 199 3.75 -3.00 -21.64
C LEU A 199 2.98 -2.36 -20.50
N PHE A 200 3.02 -1.02 -20.38
CA PHE A 200 2.22 -0.29 -19.39
C PHE A 200 0.74 -0.60 -19.51
N PHE A 201 0.13 -0.49 -20.70
CA PHE A 201 -1.28 -0.81 -20.89
C PHE A 201 -1.59 -2.30 -20.71
N LEU A 202 -0.69 -3.18 -21.17
CA LEU A 202 -0.83 -4.63 -20.98
C LEU A 202 -0.93 -5.00 -19.49
N LEU A 203 -0.16 -4.35 -18.63
CA LEU A 203 -0.19 -4.59 -17.18
C LEU A 203 -1.28 -3.79 -16.46
N LEU A 204 -1.66 -2.61 -16.96
CA LEU A 204 -2.71 -1.79 -16.34
C LEU A 204 -4.08 -2.45 -16.44
N LEU A 205 -4.40 -3.05 -17.60
CA LEU A 205 -5.69 -3.70 -17.85
C LEU A 205 -6.06 -4.74 -16.77
N PRO A 206 -5.23 -5.77 -16.49
CA PRO A 206 -5.52 -6.75 -15.45
C PRO A 206 -5.63 -6.14 -14.05
N LEU A 207 -4.80 -5.13 -13.73
CA LEU A 207 -4.84 -4.46 -12.43
C LEU A 207 -6.13 -3.65 -12.22
N LEU A 208 -6.70 -3.08 -13.28
CA LEU A 208 -7.97 -2.35 -13.22
C LEU A 208 -9.19 -3.28 -13.33
N SER A 209 -9.07 -4.41 -14.02
CA SER A 209 -10.18 -5.37 -14.17
C SER A 209 -10.40 -6.21 -12.92
N ALA A 210 -9.34 -6.64 -12.23
CA ALA A 210 -9.48 -7.49 -11.06
C ALA A 210 -10.36 -6.88 -9.96
N PRO A 211 -10.23 -5.58 -9.64
CA PRO A 211 -11.11 -4.98 -8.65
C PRO A 211 -12.59 -4.96 -9.01
N ILE A 212 -12.91 -4.86 -10.30
CA ILE A 212 -14.29 -4.89 -10.81
C ILE A 212 -14.89 -6.28 -10.59
N VAL A 213 -14.11 -7.33 -10.87
CA VAL A 213 -14.53 -8.73 -10.66
C VAL A 213 -14.74 -9.01 -9.17
N LEU A 214 -13.94 -8.39 -8.30
CA LEU A 214 -14.10 -8.49 -6.84
C LEU A 214 -15.25 -7.63 -6.28
N GLY A 215 -15.90 -6.80 -7.10
CA GLY A 215 -17.11 -6.07 -6.71
C GLY A 215 -16.93 -4.91 -5.73
N SER A 216 -15.73 -4.34 -5.57
CA SER A 216 -15.56 -3.17 -4.69
C SER A 216 -15.78 -1.84 -5.39
N ASN A 217 -16.51 -0.99 -4.69
CA ASN A 217 -16.76 0.39 -5.07
C ASN A 217 -15.65 1.35 -4.62
N ASP A 218 -14.77 0.95 -3.70
CA ASP A 218 -13.73 1.83 -3.12
C ASP A 218 -12.64 2.23 -4.12
N VAL A 219 -12.49 1.45 -5.19
CA VAL A 219 -11.50 1.66 -6.26
C VAL A 219 -11.61 3.05 -6.86
N TRP A 220 -12.83 3.57 -7.00
CA TRP A 220 -13.08 4.92 -7.49
C TRP A 220 -12.39 5.99 -6.63
N VAL A 221 -12.43 5.82 -5.30
CA VAL A 221 -11.84 6.77 -4.35
C VAL A 221 -10.32 6.78 -4.49
N TYR A 222 -9.69 5.60 -4.60
CA TYR A 222 -8.24 5.49 -4.79
C TYR A 222 -7.79 6.06 -6.15
N LEU A 223 -8.49 5.73 -7.24
CA LEU A 223 -8.20 6.26 -8.59
C LEU A 223 -8.39 7.78 -8.66
N LEU A 224 -9.43 8.31 -8.01
CA LEU A 224 -9.66 9.75 -7.91
C LEU A 224 -8.54 10.43 -7.11
N ALA A 225 -8.15 9.87 -5.95
CA ALA A 225 -7.07 10.40 -5.13
C ALA A 225 -5.72 10.45 -5.90
N MET A 226 -5.38 9.36 -6.60
CA MET A 226 -4.21 9.30 -7.47
C MET A 226 -4.24 10.38 -8.57
N THR A 227 -5.39 10.54 -9.22
CA THR A 227 -5.59 11.52 -10.30
C THR A 227 -5.46 12.95 -9.79
N LEU A 228 -6.13 13.28 -8.68
CA LEU A 228 -6.08 14.60 -8.07
C LEU A 228 -4.66 14.96 -7.61
N LEU A 229 -3.95 14.03 -6.97
CA LEU A 229 -2.57 14.25 -6.55
C LEU A 229 -1.63 14.48 -7.73
N ALA A 230 -1.83 13.76 -8.84
CA ALA A 230 -1.08 14.00 -10.07
C ALA A 230 -1.37 15.41 -10.63
N ILE A 231 -2.64 15.84 -10.69
CA ILE A 231 -3.02 17.19 -11.13
C ILE A 231 -2.39 18.27 -10.23
N VAL A 232 -2.47 18.13 -8.91
CA VAL A 232 -1.86 19.07 -7.96
C VAL A 232 -0.35 19.17 -8.20
N MET A 233 0.33 18.05 -8.42
CA MET A 233 1.75 18.04 -8.76
C MET A 233 2.04 18.79 -10.06
N GLN A 234 1.23 18.60 -11.12
CA GLN A 234 1.37 19.34 -12.37
C GLN A 234 1.17 20.84 -12.19
N ILE A 235 0.15 21.25 -11.43
CA ILE A 235 -0.13 22.67 -11.15
C ILE A 235 1.07 23.31 -10.45
N ASN A 236 1.64 22.63 -9.45
CA ASN A 236 2.81 23.12 -8.72
C ASN A 236 4.06 23.17 -9.61
N ALA A 237 4.28 22.16 -10.45
CA ALA A 237 5.39 22.14 -11.41
C ALA A 237 5.30 23.28 -12.45
N ILE A 238 4.09 23.64 -12.88
CA ILE A 238 3.85 24.80 -13.76
C ILE A 238 4.16 26.10 -13.02
N LYS A 239 3.65 26.28 -11.80
CA LYS A 239 3.88 27.49 -10.99
C LYS A 239 5.36 27.73 -10.70
N GLN A 240 6.10 26.66 -10.39
CA GLN A 240 7.53 26.72 -10.10
C GLN A 240 8.43 26.74 -11.35
N ARG A 241 7.85 26.59 -12.56
CA ARG A 241 8.57 26.45 -13.83
C ARG A 241 9.56 25.26 -13.84
N THR A 242 9.28 24.22 -13.05
CA THR A 242 10.09 22.99 -12.90
C THR A 242 9.50 21.80 -13.67
N GLY A 243 8.68 22.08 -14.70
CA GLY A 243 7.96 21.04 -15.43
C GLY A 243 8.88 20.03 -16.12
N SER A 244 8.98 18.83 -15.56
CA SER A 244 9.69 17.70 -16.17
C SER A 244 8.78 16.90 -17.11
N ILE A 245 9.37 16.18 -18.07
CA ILE A 245 8.65 15.27 -18.97
C ILE A 245 7.98 14.16 -18.15
N ASN A 246 8.64 13.65 -17.11
CA ASN A 246 8.16 12.59 -16.23
C ASN A 246 6.89 12.98 -15.46
N ILE A 247 6.81 14.23 -14.98
CA ILE A 247 5.60 14.73 -14.30
C ILE A 247 4.43 14.81 -15.30
N ARG A 248 4.69 15.32 -16.51
CA ARG A 248 3.66 15.41 -17.56
C ARG A 248 3.16 14.04 -18.01
N SER A 249 4.05 13.05 -18.14
CA SER A 249 3.66 11.69 -18.52
C SER A 249 2.82 11.03 -17.43
N LEU A 250 3.21 11.18 -16.15
CA LEU A 250 2.42 10.68 -15.02
C LEU A 250 1.00 11.24 -15.03
N VAL A 251 0.85 12.56 -15.22
CA VAL A 251 -0.46 13.23 -15.17
C VAL A 251 -1.38 12.76 -16.30
N ARG A 252 -0.85 12.64 -17.52
CA ARG A 252 -1.62 12.17 -18.68
C ARG A 252 -2.19 10.77 -18.43
N VAL A 253 -1.37 9.89 -17.88
CA VAL A 253 -1.76 8.50 -17.63
C VAL A 253 -2.67 8.39 -16.40
N ALA A 254 -2.40 9.16 -15.34
CA ALA A 254 -3.29 9.22 -14.18
C ALA A 254 -4.69 9.72 -14.55
N LEU A 255 -4.79 10.76 -15.41
CA LEU A 255 -6.08 11.24 -15.95
C LEU A 255 -6.84 10.18 -16.75
N LEU A 256 -6.12 9.25 -17.38
CA LEU A 256 -6.71 8.18 -18.17
C LEU A 256 -7.26 7.03 -17.30
N LEU A 257 -6.83 6.91 -16.04
CA LEU A 257 -7.27 5.84 -15.14
C LEU A 257 -8.78 5.80 -14.95
N LEU A 258 -9.40 6.95 -14.66
CA LEU A 258 -10.84 7.07 -14.41
C LEU A 258 -11.69 6.67 -15.63
N PRO A 259 -11.51 7.25 -16.84
CA PRO A 259 -12.29 6.85 -18.00
C PRO A 259 -12.01 5.41 -18.42
N LEU A 260 -10.77 4.94 -18.30
CA LEU A 260 -10.45 3.54 -18.61
C LEU A 260 -11.15 2.58 -17.65
N TYR A 261 -11.12 2.86 -16.34
CA TYR A 261 -11.82 2.06 -15.34
C TYR A 261 -13.33 2.07 -15.56
N PHE A 262 -13.93 3.22 -15.91
CA PHE A 262 -15.34 3.32 -16.28
C PHE A 262 -15.69 2.39 -17.47
N VAL A 263 -14.91 2.46 -18.55
CA VAL A 263 -15.13 1.64 -19.76
C VAL A 263 -14.97 0.15 -19.44
N LEU A 264 -13.94 -0.23 -18.66
CA LEU A 264 -13.74 -1.61 -18.23
C LEU A 264 -14.88 -2.11 -17.35
N SER A 265 -15.33 -1.30 -16.39
CA SER A 265 -16.44 -1.63 -15.49
C SER A 265 -17.72 -1.86 -16.29
N TRP A 266 -18.04 -0.96 -17.21
CA TRP A 266 -19.17 -1.11 -18.12
C TRP A 266 -19.05 -2.37 -18.98
N LEU A 267 -17.90 -2.59 -19.63
CA LEU A 267 -17.67 -3.74 -20.51
C LEU A 267 -17.75 -5.08 -19.77
N ILE A 268 -17.16 -5.18 -18.58
CA ILE A 268 -17.24 -6.39 -17.75
C ILE A 268 -18.68 -6.61 -17.28
N SER A 269 -19.39 -5.55 -16.86
CA SER A 269 -20.80 -5.67 -16.45
C SER A 269 -21.69 -6.15 -17.60
N TRP A 270 -21.42 -5.69 -18.83
CA TRP A 270 -22.15 -6.11 -20.02
C TRP A 270 -21.83 -7.55 -20.43
N LEU A 271 -20.55 -7.94 -20.45
CA LEU A 271 -20.13 -9.28 -20.83
C LEU A 271 -20.54 -10.35 -19.81
N CYS A 272 -20.47 -10.02 -18.52
CA CYS A 272 -20.67 -10.98 -17.45
C CYS A 272 -22.07 -10.90 -16.82
N GLY A 273 -22.86 -9.85 -17.10
CA GLY A 273 -24.17 -9.62 -16.48
C GLY A 273 -25.15 -10.78 -16.66
N ASP A 274 -25.19 -11.37 -17.86
CA ASP A 274 -26.07 -12.50 -18.17
C ASP A 274 -25.48 -13.85 -17.73
N VAL A 275 -24.15 -14.00 -17.77
CA VAL A 275 -23.45 -15.26 -17.46
C VAL A 275 -23.40 -15.51 -15.96
N LEU A 276 -23.34 -14.46 -15.14
CA LEU A 276 -23.09 -14.61 -13.72
C LEU A 276 -24.34 -14.93 -12.90
N GLY A 277 -25.55 -14.55 -13.32
CA GLY A 277 -26.78 -14.75 -12.50
C GLY A 277 -26.70 -14.18 -11.07
N LEU A 278 -25.62 -13.48 -10.73
CA LEU A 278 -25.24 -12.96 -9.41
C LEU A 278 -25.70 -11.52 -9.22
N ALA A 279 -26.28 -10.89 -10.25
CA ALA A 279 -26.87 -9.56 -10.15
C ALA A 279 -27.85 -9.39 -8.96
N PRO A 280 -28.73 -10.36 -8.62
CA PRO A 280 -29.62 -10.20 -7.46
C PRO A 280 -28.94 -10.52 -6.12
N VAL A 281 -27.88 -11.34 -6.07
CA VAL A 281 -27.16 -11.65 -4.81
C VAL A 281 -26.27 -10.47 -4.42
N LEU A 282 -25.53 -9.90 -5.38
CA LEU A 282 -24.77 -8.67 -5.18
C LEU A 282 -25.68 -7.47 -4.92
N ALA A 283 -26.81 -7.33 -5.62
CA ALA A 283 -27.71 -6.20 -5.39
C ALA A 283 -28.43 -6.25 -4.02
N ASN A 284 -28.83 -7.43 -3.54
CA ASN A 284 -29.53 -7.54 -2.25
C ASN A 284 -28.59 -7.43 -1.04
N ASP A 285 -27.34 -7.91 -1.14
CA ASP A 285 -26.33 -7.72 -0.09
C ASP A 285 -25.76 -6.29 -0.06
N VAL A 286 -25.69 -5.62 -1.21
CA VAL A 286 -25.30 -4.20 -1.29
C VAL A 286 -26.35 -3.29 -0.65
N VAL A 287 -27.65 -3.58 -0.81
CA VAL A 287 -28.72 -2.76 -0.20
C VAL A 287 -28.78 -2.93 1.33
N SER A 288 -28.50 -4.12 1.85
CA SER A 288 -28.50 -4.38 3.30
C SER A 288 -27.23 -3.85 4.00
N THR A 289 -26.07 -3.91 3.34
CA THR A 289 -24.83 -3.29 3.82
C THR A 289 -24.87 -1.76 3.76
N MET A 290 -25.48 -1.16 2.71
CA MET A 290 -25.66 0.30 2.61
C MET A 290 -26.48 0.90 3.77
N GLN A 291 -27.44 0.17 4.36
CA GLN A 291 -28.22 0.67 5.49
C GLN A 291 -27.41 0.72 6.79
N PHE A 292 -26.54 -0.27 7.05
CA PHE A 292 -25.64 -0.27 8.21
C PHE A 292 -24.46 0.71 8.02
N GLU A 293 -24.01 0.89 6.77
CA GLU A 293 -22.96 1.83 6.43
C GLU A 293 -23.40 3.29 6.54
N SER A 294 -24.67 3.67 6.31
CA SER A 294 -25.07 5.08 6.33
C SER A 294 -24.71 5.84 7.63
N GLY A 295 -24.76 5.18 8.80
CA GLY A 295 -24.33 5.76 10.08
C GLY A 295 -22.81 5.86 10.26
N ILE A 296 -22.07 4.86 9.77
CA ILE A 296 -20.60 4.83 9.77
C ILE A 296 -20.05 5.77 8.68
N GLN A 297 -20.77 5.98 7.58
CA GLN A 297 -20.41 6.86 6.47
C GLN A 297 -20.43 8.33 6.89
N PHE A 298 -21.28 8.77 7.83
CA PHE A 298 -21.20 10.14 8.35
C PHE A 298 -20.00 10.36 9.27
N ALA A 299 -19.72 9.44 10.19
CA ALA A 299 -18.52 9.47 11.02
C ALA A 299 -17.24 9.32 10.17
N GLY A 300 -17.27 8.41 9.20
CA GLY A 300 -16.24 8.19 8.21
C GLY A 300 -16.01 9.43 7.35
N ALA A 301 -17.06 10.04 6.80
CA ALA A 301 -16.96 11.26 6.01
C ALA A 301 -16.39 12.44 6.80
N SER A 302 -16.77 12.59 8.07
CA SER A 302 -16.23 13.67 8.91
C SER A 302 -14.75 13.42 9.27
N VAL A 303 -14.36 12.18 9.57
CA VAL A 303 -12.95 11.79 9.74
C VAL A 303 -12.17 11.95 8.43
N SER A 304 -12.75 11.57 7.29
CA SER A 304 -12.15 11.75 5.96
C SER A 304 -11.98 13.23 5.63
N LEU A 305 -12.94 14.10 5.94
CA LEU A 305 -12.81 15.55 5.74
C LEU A 305 -11.73 16.14 6.67
N LEU A 306 -11.63 15.67 7.90
CA LEU A 306 -10.59 16.11 8.83
C LEU A 306 -9.21 15.65 8.36
N LEU A 307 -9.07 14.41 7.90
CA LEU A 307 -7.83 13.90 7.31
C LEU A 307 -7.47 14.60 6.00
N LEU A 308 -8.45 14.84 5.12
CA LEU A 308 -8.24 15.58 3.87
C LEU A 308 -7.84 17.03 4.15
N SER A 309 -8.43 17.68 5.16
CA SER A 309 -8.04 19.04 5.56
C SER A 309 -6.67 19.08 6.22
N GLY A 310 -6.34 18.11 7.08
CA GLY A 310 -5.00 17.93 7.65
C GLY A 310 -3.96 17.67 6.56
N LEU A 311 -4.28 16.81 5.60
CA LEU A 311 -3.43 16.52 4.44
C LEU A 311 -3.30 17.73 3.52
N ALA A 312 -4.36 18.51 3.31
CA ALA A 312 -4.31 19.75 2.54
C ALA A 312 -3.47 20.84 3.23
N LEU A 313 -3.57 20.98 4.55
CA LEU A 313 -2.74 21.89 5.35
C LEU A 313 -1.28 21.44 5.35
N TRP A 314 -1.04 20.14 5.54
CA TRP A 314 0.29 19.54 5.45
C TRP A 314 0.88 19.74 4.05
N MET A 315 0.13 19.42 3.00
CA MET A 315 0.54 19.68 1.62
C MET A 315 0.80 21.16 1.39
N ARG A 316 -0.01 22.08 1.91
CA ARG A 316 0.24 23.53 1.78
C ARG A 316 1.58 23.92 2.40
N GLN A 317 1.89 23.41 3.58
CA GLN A 317 3.14 23.68 4.29
C GLN A 317 4.36 23.03 3.61
N TYR A 318 4.19 21.84 3.01
CA TYR A 318 5.23 21.12 2.27
C TYR A 318 5.33 21.51 0.79
N SER A 319 4.33 22.20 0.22
CA SER A 319 4.19 22.45 -1.23
C SER A 319 5.27 23.35 -1.83
N VAL A 320 5.95 24.13 -1.00
CA VAL A 320 6.83 25.19 -1.50
C VAL A 320 8.15 24.63 -2.07
N HIS A 321 8.58 23.41 -1.68
CA HIS A 321 9.92 22.92 -2.05
C HIS A 321 10.05 21.44 -2.45
N LEU A 322 8.98 20.63 -2.46
CA LEU A 322 9.13 19.16 -2.42
C LEU A 322 8.30 18.33 -3.41
N PHE A 323 7.75 18.89 -4.49
CA PHE A 323 6.98 18.08 -5.46
C PHE A 323 7.88 17.37 -6.48
N SER A 324 8.73 16.46 -6.00
CA SER A 324 9.41 15.47 -6.84
C SER A 324 8.49 14.29 -7.13
N LEU A 325 8.81 13.50 -8.17
CA LEU A 325 8.04 12.29 -8.50
C LEU A 325 8.06 11.28 -7.35
N GLU A 326 9.19 11.20 -6.66
CA GLU A 326 9.37 10.35 -5.49
C GLU A 326 8.39 10.78 -4.38
N ALA A 327 8.32 12.09 -4.10
CA ALA A 327 7.38 12.61 -3.09
C ALA A 327 5.93 12.35 -3.47
N TRP A 328 5.57 12.38 -4.75
CA TRP A 328 4.22 11.99 -5.19
C TRP A 328 3.88 10.54 -4.80
N VAL A 329 4.80 9.58 -5.01
CA VAL A 329 4.58 8.18 -4.59
C VAL A 329 4.32 8.12 -3.09
N PHE A 330 5.11 8.82 -2.28
CA PHE A 330 4.91 8.89 -0.84
C PHE A 330 3.49 9.36 -0.48
N VAL A 331 3.09 10.52 -0.99
CA VAL A 331 1.80 11.12 -0.65
C VAL A 331 0.66 10.21 -1.10
N VAL A 332 0.77 9.59 -2.26
CA VAL A 332 -0.27 8.68 -2.77
C VAL A 332 -0.37 7.41 -1.93
N VAL A 333 0.75 6.76 -1.60
CA VAL A 333 0.77 5.57 -0.73
C VAL A 333 0.23 5.91 0.66
N PHE A 334 0.67 7.03 1.24
CA PHE A 334 0.20 7.53 2.52
C PHE A 334 -1.31 7.82 2.50
N SER A 335 -1.80 8.50 1.46
CA SER A 335 -3.23 8.80 1.29
C SER A 335 -4.05 7.53 1.14
N THR A 336 -3.55 6.56 0.35
CA THR A 336 -4.18 5.25 0.17
C THR A 336 -4.32 4.55 1.53
N LEU A 337 -3.24 4.50 2.31
CA LEU A 337 -3.24 3.89 3.64
C LEU A 337 -4.19 4.59 4.61
N LEU A 338 -4.25 5.92 4.58
CA LEU A 338 -5.20 6.67 5.39
C LEU A 338 -6.65 6.37 5.00
N ILE A 339 -6.95 6.41 3.70
CA ILE A 339 -8.30 6.09 3.19
C ILE A 339 -8.68 4.66 3.62
N SER A 340 -7.79 3.69 3.40
CA SER A 340 -8.03 2.30 3.81
C SER A 340 -8.20 2.16 5.32
N SER A 341 -7.44 2.89 6.13
CA SER A 341 -7.55 2.84 7.59
C SER A 341 -8.87 3.42 8.10
N VAL A 342 -9.43 4.41 7.42
CA VAL A 342 -10.74 5.00 7.75
C VAL A 342 -11.88 4.09 7.31
N LEU A 343 -11.77 3.48 6.13
CA LEU A 343 -12.83 2.65 5.56
C LEU A 343 -12.90 1.26 6.19
N ASN A 344 -11.75 0.64 6.52
CA ASN A 344 -11.66 -0.82 6.74
C ASN A 344 -11.18 -1.25 8.16
N PHE A 345 -11.45 -0.45 9.20
CA PHE A 345 -11.05 -0.70 10.61
C PHE A 345 -9.51 -0.68 10.88
N PRO A 346 -9.07 -0.41 12.13
CA PRO A 346 -7.66 -0.16 12.49
C PRO A 346 -6.74 -1.39 12.47
N LEU A 347 -7.23 -2.60 12.17
CA LEU A 347 -6.41 -3.82 12.14
C LEU A 347 -5.44 -3.85 10.95
N ALA A 348 -5.82 -3.26 9.81
CA ALA A 348 -4.97 -3.12 8.63
C ALA A 348 -3.70 -2.28 8.91
N LEU A 349 -3.77 -1.36 9.88
CA LEU A 349 -2.70 -0.41 10.18
C LEU A 349 -1.42 -1.12 10.65
N GLY A 350 -1.54 -2.21 11.42
CA GLY A 350 -0.38 -2.97 11.89
C GLY A 350 0.45 -3.56 10.75
N SER A 351 -0.24 -4.15 9.77
CA SER A 351 0.40 -4.70 8.59
C SER A 351 1.12 -3.64 7.75
N PHE A 352 0.48 -2.49 7.55
CA PHE A 352 1.04 -1.46 6.70
C PHE A 352 2.00 -0.51 7.41
N MET A 353 2.08 -0.55 8.74
CA MET A 353 2.93 0.35 9.50
C MET A 353 4.41 0.19 9.12
N GLY A 354 4.88 -1.03 8.86
CA GLY A 354 6.24 -1.27 8.40
C GLY A 354 6.56 -0.56 7.07
N LEU A 355 5.67 -0.68 6.09
CA LEU A 355 5.80 0.00 4.78
C LEU A 355 5.72 1.52 4.94
N LEU A 356 4.75 2.01 5.73
CA LEU A 356 4.56 3.44 5.98
C LEU A 356 5.79 4.05 6.66
N SER A 357 6.28 3.40 7.70
CA SER A 357 7.49 3.77 8.41
C SER A 357 8.72 3.74 7.50
N PHE A 358 8.86 2.70 6.68
CA PHE A 358 9.94 2.63 5.71
C PHE A 358 9.91 3.80 4.71
N MET A 359 8.72 4.09 4.18
CA MET A 359 8.48 5.25 3.32
C MET A 359 8.81 6.57 4.03
N LEU A 360 8.40 6.76 5.29
CA LEU A 360 8.77 7.93 6.08
C LEU A 360 10.29 8.10 6.20
N GLY A 361 11.04 7.00 6.32
CA GLY A 361 12.50 7.02 6.28
C GLY A 361 13.07 7.51 4.95
N ILE A 362 12.47 7.09 3.83
CA ILE A 362 12.92 7.48 2.48
C ILE A 362 12.80 9.00 2.26
N PHE A 363 11.74 9.61 2.78
CA PHE A 363 11.43 11.04 2.55
C PHE A 363 11.93 11.97 3.64
N GLN A 364 12.93 11.56 4.41
CA GLN A 364 13.57 12.48 5.35
C GLN A 364 14.30 13.59 4.59
N ARG A 365 13.99 14.84 4.95
CA ARG A 365 14.72 16.01 4.45
C ARG A 365 16.16 15.97 4.96
N LYS A 366 17.14 16.12 4.06
CA LYS A 366 18.49 16.55 4.45
C LYS A 366 18.35 17.98 4.97
N VAL A 367 18.38 18.14 6.29
CA VAL A 367 18.48 19.45 6.95
C VAL A 367 19.88 19.99 6.77
#